data_AF-A0ABD8B2S5-F1
#
_entry.id   AF-A0ABD8B2S5-F1
#
_cell.length_a   1.000
_cell.length_b   1.000
_cell.length_c   1.000
_cell.angle_alpha   90.00
_cell.angle_beta   90.00
_cell.angle_gamma   90.00
#
_symmetry.space_group_name_H-M   'P 1'
#
loop_
_entity.id
_entity.type
_entity.pdbx_description
1 polymer ?
#
loop_
_entity_poly.entity_id
_entity_poly.type
_entity_poly.pdbx_seq_one_letter_code
_entity_poly.pdbx_strand_id
1 'polypeptide(L)'
;MAPDFEQLNKKKIIIAIPNPAFAEALKKHFENENIHVLEVCVVVDHLVERLHLIKEDPSTTLDAVIISSSLAVKQSDKRHEFLADVIDRIREDFSKSSIIFLSDEKQGHPLLAELVSMGIYNIFLKSQKSEPLNIKQLIKCIDHPLPYSEVKKYRNYDQGIPWRRFVNGAQSITINIEGHNKDKAHRRQDKQNVKEGEVSTNTSNEINSSSKEMDEDEEHLVKSNKQTNKTILPDIMEEELEESDFWTLPDLKQKIVVRDRIVGKSVISVVGIEKGVGTTHSSILIANYLASHGYSVKLLELSGNNELVYIEKAYEGKNVDTRLNDEFIIEGVTYVKSADEFEMADHLNSEHTHIVLDMGTYETTEHISEFHRASTQVVVASGSEWKQHNIKRFLSSNHVDLERCIFMVPLVSKQSIADIEKDNEGIHALEIPFHSDPFDSQDDTNEQFDLVFDRGFTKKKKMIKRSILLLATIILMFLLIFFISR
;
A
#
# COMPACT_ATOMS: atom_id res chain seq x y z
N MET A 1 5.13 -6.69 39.19
CA MET A 1 4.43 -7.61 38.27
C MET A 1 3.21 -6.85 37.79
N ALA A 2 3.40 -6.00 36.79
CA ALA A 2 2.35 -5.20 36.15
C ALA A 2 2.15 -5.79 34.74
N PRO A 3 0.91 -5.87 34.24
CA PRO A 3 0.63 -6.54 32.98
C PRO A 3 1.14 -5.70 31.79
N ASP A 4 1.63 -6.42 30.77
CA ASP A 4 1.99 -5.90 29.45
C ASP A 4 0.94 -4.94 28.90
N PHE A 5 1.31 -3.67 28.71
CA PHE A 5 0.50 -2.68 27.99
C PHE A 5 0.86 -2.57 26.50
N GLU A 6 1.65 -3.52 25.97
CA GLU A 6 1.92 -3.65 24.53
C GLU A 6 1.08 -4.79 23.91
N GLN A 7 -0.23 -4.61 23.89
CA GLN A 7 -1.03 -5.14 22.79
C GLN A 7 -1.51 -3.94 21.99
N LEU A 8 -0.62 -3.40 21.12
CA LEU A 8 -1.09 -2.67 19.95
C LEU A 8 -2.15 -3.56 19.29
N ASN A 9 -3.37 -3.06 19.21
CA ASN A 9 -4.54 -3.81 18.78
C ASN A 9 -4.36 -4.20 17.30
N LYS A 10 -3.68 -5.32 17.04
CA LYS A 10 -3.41 -5.81 15.69
C LYS A 10 -4.74 -6.05 15.01
N LYS A 11 -4.86 -5.57 13.77
CA LYS A 11 -6.08 -5.77 12.99
C LYS A 11 -6.34 -7.26 12.80
N LYS A 12 -7.56 -7.67 13.04
CA LYS A 12 -8.01 -9.05 13.05
C LYS A 12 -8.84 -9.31 11.80
N ILE A 13 -8.40 -10.26 10.97
CA ILE A 13 -9.07 -10.59 9.71
C ILE A 13 -9.39 -12.08 9.60
N ILE A 14 -10.39 -12.41 8.78
CA ILE A 14 -10.67 -13.78 8.34
C ILE A 14 -10.41 -13.90 6.85
N ILE A 15 -9.77 -14.99 6.43
CA ILE A 15 -9.54 -15.31 5.02
C ILE A 15 -10.44 -16.49 4.64
N ALA A 16 -11.42 -16.26 3.79
CA ALA A 16 -12.37 -17.26 3.34
C ALA A 16 -12.19 -17.56 1.84
N ILE A 17 -11.33 -18.52 1.54
CA ILE A 17 -10.88 -18.87 0.20
C ILE A 17 -10.73 -20.39 0.11
N PRO A 18 -11.30 -21.05 -0.92
CA PRO A 18 -11.34 -22.51 -1.00
C PRO A 18 -9.98 -23.17 -1.23
N ASN A 19 -9.02 -22.46 -1.84
CA ASN A 19 -7.68 -22.98 -2.09
C ASN A 19 -6.78 -22.80 -0.85
N PRO A 20 -6.39 -23.87 -0.14
CA PRO A 20 -5.60 -23.76 1.08
C PRO A 20 -4.19 -23.23 0.82
N ALA A 21 -3.56 -23.59 -0.30
CA ALA A 21 -2.21 -23.15 -0.64
C ALA A 21 -2.17 -21.64 -0.91
N PHE A 22 -3.13 -21.14 -1.69
CA PHE A 22 -3.27 -19.72 -1.95
C PHE A 22 -3.67 -18.95 -0.69
N ALA A 23 -4.62 -19.47 0.11
CA ALA A 23 -5.04 -18.84 1.34
C ALA A 23 -3.92 -18.75 2.39
N GLU A 24 -3.09 -19.80 2.52
CA GLU A 24 -1.93 -19.79 3.42
C GLU A 24 -0.82 -18.87 2.90
N ALA A 25 -0.62 -18.81 1.58
CA ALA A 25 0.31 -17.85 0.98
C ALA A 25 -0.16 -16.40 1.21
N LEU A 26 -1.47 -16.14 1.09
CA LEU A 26 -2.07 -14.84 1.36
C LEU A 26 -1.98 -14.49 2.85
N LYS A 27 -2.23 -15.44 3.75
CA LYS A 27 -2.03 -15.29 5.20
C LYS A 27 -0.61 -14.86 5.54
N LYS A 28 0.42 -15.51 4.96
CA LYS A 28 1.83 -15.10 5.14
C LYS A 28 2.07 -13.66 4.71
N HIS A 29 1.43 -13.19 3.64
CA HIS A 29 1.55 -11.80 3.22
C HIS A 29 0.92 -10.81 4.22
N PHE A 30 -0.25 -11.14 4.79
CA PHE A 30 -0.88 -10.31 5.82
C PHE A 30 -0.11 -10.31 7.15
N GLU A 31 0.40 -11.48 7.58
CA GLU A 31 1.21 -11.60 8.79
C GLU A 31 2.54 -10.83 8.69
N ASN A 32 3.16 -10.80 7.51
CA ASN A 32 4.35 -9.98 7.25
C ASN A 32 4.09 -8.46 7.39
N GLU A 33 2.84 -8.01 7.24
CA GLU A 33 2.42 -6.61 7.35
C GLU A 33 1.76 -6.32 8.72
N ASN A 34 2.04 -7.16 9.73
CA ASN A 34 1.56 -7.04 11.11
C ASN A 34 0.03 -7.12 11.29
N ILE A 35 -0.67 -7.79 10.37
CA ILE A 35 -2.12 -8.07 10.46
C ILE A 35 -2.33 -9.49 10.99
N HIS A 36 -3.21 -9.64 11.98
CA HIS A 36 -3.50 -10.92 12.58
C HIS A 36 -4.62 -11.64 11.84
N VAL A 37 -4.30 -12.78 11.22
CA VAL A 37 -5.29 -13.66 10.59
C VAL A 37 -5.87 -14.60 11.66
N LEU A 38 -7.14 -14.38 12.02
CA LEU A 38 -7.83 -15.18 13.03
C LEU A 38 -8.05 -16.63 12.57
N GLU A 39 -8.41 -16.81 11.30
CA GLU A 39 -8.67 -18.12 10.71
C GLU A 39 -8.65 -18.08 9.18
N VAL A 40 -8.34 -19.23 8.59
CA VAL A 40 -8.46 -19.51 7.15
C VAL A 40 -9.59 -20.52 6.93
N CYS A 41 -10.67 -20.08 6.31
CA CYS A 41 -11.86 -20.89 6.04
C CYS A 41 -11.89 -21.30 4.57
N VAL A 42 -11.82 -22.60 4.30
CA VAL A 42 -11.85 -23.16 2.92
C VAL A 42 -13.26 -23.46 2.41
N VAL A 43 -14.24 -23.50 3.32
CA VAL A 43 -15.65 -23.73 3.00
C VAL A 43 -16.52 -22.71 3.73
N VAL A 44 -17.68 -22.40 3.16
CA VAL A 44 -18.64 -21.42 3.73
C VAL A 44 -19.07 -21.81 5.14
N ASP A 45 -19.27 -23.10 5.41
CA ASP A 45 -19.77 -23.56 6.72
C ASP A 45 -18.78 -23.20 7.85
N HIS A 46 -17.48 -23.35 7.63
CA HIS A 46 -16.44 -22.95 8.58
C HIS A 46 -16.39 -21.43 8.77
N LEU A 47 -16.61 -20.66 7.69
CA LEU A 47 -16.70 -19.19 7.79
C LEU A 47 -17.86 -18.78 8.69
N VAL A 48 -19.04 -19.37 8.49
CA VAL A 48 -20.24 -19.06 9.27
C VAL A 48 -20.06 -19.46 10.73
N GLU A 49 -19.52 -20.64 11.01
CA GLU A 49 -19.21 -21.10 12.38
C GLU A 49 -18.26 -20.13 13.08
N ARG A 50 -17.18 -19.72 12.41
CA ARG A 50 -16.19 -18.82 13.01
C ARG A 50 -16.76 -17.43 13.29
N LEU A 51 -17.56 -16.89 12.38
CA LEU A 51 -18.23 -15.61 12.57
C LEU A 51 -19.24 -15.67 13.73
N HIS A 52 -19.93 -16.80 13.89
CA HIS A 52 -20.83 -16.99 15.03
C HIS A 52 -20.08 -16.93 16.36
N LEU A 53 -18.94 -17.62 16.47
CA LEU A 53 -18.08 -17.59 17.66
C LEU A 53 -17.57 -16.18 17.99
N ILE A 54 -17.16 -15.41 16.97
CA ILE A 54 -16.68 -14.03 17.17
C ILE A 54 -17.82 -13.11 17.61
N LYS A 55 -19.03 -13.31 17.08
CA LYS A 55 -20.20 -12.53 17.48
C LYS A 55 -20.59 -12.77 18.94
N GLU A 56 -20.38 -13.98 19.45
CA GLU A 56 -20.65 -14.33 20.84
C GLU A 56 -19.56 -13.87 21.82
N ASP A 57 -18.34 -13.61 21.33
CA ASP A 57 -17.21 -13.15 22.13
C ASP A 57 -17.05 -11.61 22.07
N PRO A 58 -17.42 -10.86 23.14
CA PRO A 58 -17.31 -9.41 23.16
C PRO A 58 -15.85 -8.88 23.16
N SER A 59 -14.87 -9.76 23.42
CA SER A 59 -13.46 -9.40 23.49
C SER A 59 -12.75 -9.43 22.13
N THR A 60 -13.38 -10.04 21.12
CA THR A 60 -12.80 -10.20 19.79
C THR A 60 -13.46 -9.26 18.80
N THR A 61 -12.72 -8.27 18.32
CA THR A 61 -13.13 -7.43 17.20
C THR A 61 -12.76 -8.09 15.87
N LEU A 62 -13.54 -7.83 14.83
CA LEU A 62 -13.25 -8.25 13.46
C LEU A 62 -13.12 -7.00 12.59
N ASP A 63 -11.98 -6.81 11.96
CA ASP A 63 -11.70 -5.61 11.16
C ASP A 63 -11.99 -5.83 9.68
N ALA A 64 -11.71 -7.04 9.16
CA ALA A 64 -12.05 -7.37 7.78
C ALA A 64 -12.32 -8.86 7.54
N VAL A 65 -13.10 -9.14 6.49
CA VAL A 65 -13.32 -10.49 5.96
C VAL A 65 -12.98 -10.50 4.48
N ILE A 66 -12.07 -11.38 4.08
CA ILE A 66 -11.69 -11.58 2.69
C ILE A 66 -12.46 -12.80 2.17
N ILE A 67 -13.24 -12.64 1.11
CA ILE A 67 -14.12 -13.68 0.59
C ILE A 67 -13.88 -13.85 -0.91
N SER A 68 -13.72 -15.09 -1.38
CA SER A 68 -13.65 -15.39 -2.81
C SER A 68 -15.00 -15.86 -3.37
N SER A 69 -15.31 -15.51 -4.63
CA SER A 69 -16.50 -16.02 -5.34
C SER A 69 -16.55 -17.55 -5.43
N SER A 70 -15.39 -18.21 -5.44
CA SER A 70 -15.28 -19.68 -5.50
C SER A 70 -15.50 -20.37 -4.15
N LEU A 71 -15.72 -19.64 -3.05
CA LEU A 71 -15.93 -20.22 -1.73
C LEU A 71 -17.21 -21.07 -1.65
N ALA A 72 -18.27 -20.67 -2.36
CA ALA A 72 -19.58 -21.33 -2.34
C ALA A 72 -19.77 -22.32 -3.49
N VAL A 73 -18.82 -23.25 -3.68
CA VAL A 73 -18.93 -24.30 -4.70
C VAL A 73 -19.43 -25.59 -4.07
N LYS A 74 -20.41 -26.25 -4.70
CA LYS A 74 -20.80 -27.63 -4.36
C LYS A 74 -20.66 -28.48 -5.62
N GLN A 75 -19.66 -29.36 -5.63
CA GLN A 75 -19.26 -30.12 -6.82
C GLN A 75 -18.87 -29.19 -7.98
N SER A 76 -19.66 -29.12 -9.05
CA SER A 76 -19.46 -28.21 -10.18
C SER A 76 -20.41 -27.01 -10.18
N ASP A 77 -21.31 -26.92 -9.21
CA ASP A 77 -22.31 -25.86 -9.13
C ASP A 77 -21.83 -24.71 -8.25
N LYS A 78 -21.80 -23.51 -8.83
CA LYS A 78 -21.39 -22.27 -8.17
C LYS A 78 -22.62 -21.62 -7.53
N ARG A 79 -22.74 -21.73 -6.21
CA ARG A 79 -23.88 -21.21 -5.44
C ARG A 79 -23.70 -19.73 -5.08
N HIS A 80 -23.54 -18.89 -6.11
CA HIS A 80 -23.27 -17.46 -5.91
C HIS A 80 -24.41 -16.71 -5.22
N GLU A 81 -25.67 -17.10 -5.42
CA GLU A 81 -26.81 -16.48 -4.70
C GLU A 81 -26.74 -16.76 -3.20
N PHE A 82 -26.41 -17.99 -2.82
CA PHE A 82 -26.17 -18.36 -1.42
C PHE A 82 -24.99 -17.60 -0.83
N LEU A 83 -23.91 -17.40 -1.60
CA LEU A 83 -22.79 -16.58 -1.17
C LEU A 83 -23.20 -15.12 -0.92
N ALA A 84 -24.04 -14.55 -1.79
CA ALA A 84 -24.56 -13.20 -1.61
C ALA A 84 -25.39 -13.07 -0.33
N ASP A 85 -26.20 -14.07 0.01
CA ASP A 85 -26.95 -14.10 1.29
C ASP A 85 -26.03 -14.16 2.51
N VAL A 86 -24.98 -14.97 2.45
CA VAL A 86 -23.98 -15.04 3.52
C VAL A 86 -23.29 -13.70 3.69
N ILE A 87 -22.94 -13.02 2.60
CA ILE A 87 -22.29 -11.71 2.62
C ILE A 87 -23.22 -10.63 3.19
N ASP A 88 -24.50 -10.63 2.81
CA ASP A 88 -25.50 -9.71 3.38
C ASP A 88 -25.62 -9.90 4.90
N ARG A 89 -25.64 -11.17 5.35
CA ARG A 89 -25.66 -11.49 6.77
C ARG A 89 -24.41 -11.04 7.50
N ILE A 90 -23.22 -11.22 6.91
CA ILE A 90 -21.96 -10.72 7.47
C ILE A 90 -22.03 -9.20 7.62
N ARG A 91 -22.56 -8.49 6.63
CA ARG A 91 -22.67 -7.04 6.67
C ARG A 91 -23.64 -6.55 7.75
N GLU A 92 -24.72 -7.28 8.00
CA GLU A 92 -25.66 -7.01 9.09
C GLU A 92 -24.99 -7.20 10.46
N ASP A 93 -24.33 -8.35 10.66
CA ASP A 93 -23.74 -8.74 11.94
C ASP A 93 -22.43 -7.99 12.26
N PHE A 94 -21.68 -7.59 11.22
CA PHE A 94 -20.37 -6.96 11.32
C PHE A 94 -20.31 -5.63 10.54
N SER A 95 -21.25 -4.72 10.82
CA SER A 95 -21.42 -3.44 10.11
C SER A 95 -20.18 -2.53 10.05
N LYS A 96 -19.21 -2.70 10.96
CA LYS A 96 -17.96 -1.93 10.99
C LYS A 96 -16.82 -2.60 10.23
N SER A 97 -16.93 -3.89 9.94
CA SER A 97 -15.86 -4.66 9.31
C SER A 97 -15.84 -4.43 7.80
N SER A 98 -14.64 -4.36 7.23
CA SER A 98 -14.45 -4.24 5.78
C SER A 98 -14.61 -5.60 5.10
N ILE A 99 -15.47 -5.69 4.08
CA ILE A 99 -15.61 -6.90 3.26
C ILE A 99 -14.81 -6.71 1.98
N ILE A 100 -13.78 -7.54 1.78
CA ILE A 100 -12.93 -7.55 0.59
C ILE A 100 -13.30 -8.77 -0.25
N PHE A 101 -13.77 -8.54 -1.48
CA PHE A 101 -14.29 -9.60 -2.34
C PHE A 101 -13.35 -9.87 -3.53
N LEU A 102 -12.87 -11.11 -3.63
CA LEU A 102 -12.03 -11.60 -4.73
C LEU A 102 -12.90 -12.39 -5.71
N SER A 103 -13.20 -11.79 -6.86
CA SER A 103 -14.06 -12.37 -7.89
C SER A 103 -13.27 -13.07 -8.98
N ASP A 104 -13.53 -14.36 -9.16
CA ASP A 104 -13.12 -15.15 -10.33
C ASP A 104 -14.06 -14.89 -11.53
N GLU A 105 -15.21 -14.27 -11.29
CA GLU A 105 -16.19 -13.90 -12.32
C GLU A 105 -15.80 -12.62 -13.07
N LYS A 106 -16.16 -12.57 -14.36
CA LYS A 106 -15.88 -11.43 -15.23
C LYS A 106 -16.79 -10.24 -14.93
N GLN A 107 -16.34 -9.05 -15.35
CA GLN A 107 -17.20 -7.87 -15.37
C GLN A 107 -18.48 -8.17 -16.16
N GLY A 108 -19.63 -7.80 -15.59
CA GLY A 108 -20.94 -8.11 -16.14
C GLY A 108 -21.65 -9.26 -15.43
N HIS A 109 -21.01 -9.96 -14.49
CA HIS A 109 -21.69 -10.99 -13.70
C HIS A 109 -22.66 -10.35 -12.68
N PRO A 110 -23.93 -10.82 -12.57
CA PRO A 110 -24.95 -10.24 -11.67
C PRO A 110 -24.55 -10.15 -10.20
N LEU A 111 -23.82 -11.15 -9.66
CA LEU A 111 -23.22 -11.12 -8.32
C LEU A 111 -22.48 -9.80 -8.02
N LEU A 112 -21.70 -9.28 -8.97
CA LEU A 112 -20.92 -8.06 -8.76
C LEU A 112 -21.82 -6.83 -8.62
N ALA A 113 -22.90 -6.78 -9.41
CA ALA A 113 -23.87 -5.70 -9.34
C ALA A 113 -24.65 -5.75 -8.01
N GLU A 114 -24.97 -6.95 -7.54
CA GLU A 114 -25.61 -7.16 -6.24
C GLU A 114 -24.70 -6.71 -5.09
N LEU A 115 -23.41 -7.08 -5.09
CA LEU A 115 -22.43 -6.60 -4.10
C LEU A 115 -22.32 -5.07 -4.06
N VAL A 116 -22.30 -4.41 -5.22
CA VAL A 116 -22.30 -2.94 -5.27
C VAL A 116 -23.62 -2.37 -4.73
N SER A 117 -24.75 -3.01 -4.98
CA SER A 117 -26.05 -2.60 -4.43
C SER A 117 -26.11 -2.73 -2.91
N MET A 118 -25.41 -3.72 -2.35
CA MET A 118 -25.20 -3.89 -0.90
C MET A 118 -24.20 -2.87 -0.33
N GLY A 119 -23.54 -2.05 -1.15
CA GLY A 119 -22.54 -1.08 -0.70
C GLY A 119 -21.16 -1.70 -0.44
N ILE A 120 -20.88 -2.88 -1.00
CA ILE A 120 -19.57 -3.53 -0.93
C ILE A 120 -18.76 -3.09 -2.15
N TYR A 121 -17.72 -2.30 -1.90
CA TYR A 121 -16.92 -1.68 -2.97
C TYR A 121 -15.53 -2.28 -3.13
N ASN A 122 -15.02 -3.01 -2.14
CA ASN A 122 -13.69 -3.61 -2.21
C ASN A 122 -13.70 -4.89 -3.06
N ILE A 123 -14.08 -4.76 -4.34
CA ILE A 123 -14.23 -5.84 -5.31
C ILE A 123 -13.01 -5.87 -6.22
N PHE A 124 -12.32 -7.01 -6.26
CA PHE A 124 -11.14 -7.26 -7.08
C PHE A 124 -11.43 -8.41 -8.05
N LEU A 125 -11.23 -8.19 -9.35
CA LEU A 125 -11.44 -9.21 -10.38
C LEU A 125 -10.13 -9.92 -10.70
N LYS A 126 -10.22 -11.22 -10.98
CA LYS A 126 -9.09 -12.01 -11.45
C LYS A 126 -8.63 -11.49 -12.82
N SER A 127 -7.38 -11.03 -12.90
CA SER A 127 -6.80 -10.50 -14.13
C SER A 127 -6.50 -11.63 -15.12
N GLN A 128 -6.97 -11.52 -16.37
CA GLN A 128 -6.65 -12.48 -17.43
C GLN A 128 -5.19 -12.34 -17.93
N LYS A 129 -4.48 -11.28 -17.54
CA LYS A 129 -3.11 -11.00 -17.99
C LYS A 129 -2.02 -11.51 -17.02
N SER A 130 -2.38 -12.41 -16.11
CA SER A 130 -1.48 -12.96 -15.07
C SER A 130 -0.85 -11.89 -14.16
N GLU A 131 -1.47 -10.70 -14.07
CA GLU A 131 -1.00 -9.63 -13.18
C GLU A 131 -1.18 -10.05 -11.72
N PRO A 132 -0.14 -9.89 -10.88
CA PRO A 132 -0.19 -10.32 -9.50
C PRO A 132 -1.19 -9.48 -8.70
N LEU A 133 -1.88 -10.13 -7.76
CA LEU A 133 -2.81 -9.49 -6.85
C LEU A 133 -2.10 -8.39 -6.03
N ASN A 134 -2.63 -7.17 -6.06
CA ASN A 134 -2.05 -6.05 -5.33
C ASN A 134 -2.39 -6.11 -3.83
N ILE A 135 -1.57 -6.82 -3.06
CA ILE A 135 -1.75 -7.00 -1.61
C ILE A 135 -1.79 -5.67 -0.84
N LYS A 136 -0.96 -4.69 -1.23
CA LYS A 136 -0.95 -3.38 -0.56
C LYS A 136 -2.30 -2.67 -0.69
N GLN A 137 -2.96 -2.83 -1.83
CA GLN A 137 -4.31 -2.29 -2.04
C GLN A 137 -5.34 -3.02 -1.18
N LEU A 138 -5.26 -4.34 -1.03
CA LEU A 138 -6.15 -5.10 -0.12
C LEU A 138 -6.01 -4.63 1.32
N ILE A 139 -4.78 -4.42 1.79
CA ILE A 139 -4.49 -3.92 3.15
C ILE A 139 -5.08 -2.52 3.34
N LYS A 140 -4.88 -1.61 2.38
CA LYS A 140 -5.46 -0.26 2.43
C LYS A 140 -6.99 -0.29 2.49
N CYS A 141 -7.61 -1.25 1.79
CA CYS A 141 -9.07 -1.44 1.77
C CYS A 141 -9.67 -1.88 3.11
N ILE A 142 -8.85 -2.30 4.08
CA ILE A 142 -9.33 -2.59 5.44
C ILE A 142 -9.84 -1.30 6.11
N ASP A 143 -9.14 -0.17 5.94
CA ASP A 143 -9.53 1.12 6.54
C ASP A 143 -10.29 2.03 5.58
N HIS A 144 -9.93 1.97 4.31
CA HIS A 144 -10.39 2.91 3.30
C HIS A 144 -11.02 2.17 2.13
N PRO A 145 -12.36 2.03 2.09
CA PRO A 145 -13.03 1.34 1.00
C PRO A 145 -12.80 2.06 -0.34
N LEU A 146 -12.83 1.29 -1.43
CA LEU A 146 -12.69 1.86 -2.77
C LEU A 146 -13.80 2.88 -3.05
N PRO A 147 -13.48 4.02 -3.69
CA PRO A 147 -14.48 5.03 -4.01
C PRO A 147 -15.47 4.49 -5.05
N TYR A 148 -16.72 4.95 -4.96
CA TYR A 148 -17.80 4.52 -5.86
C TYR A 148 -17.48 4.71 -7.35
N SER A 149 -16.64 5.70 -7.69
CA SER A 149 -16.16 5.93 -9.06
C SER A 149 -15.44 4.73 -9.68
N GLU A 150 -14.70 3.96 -8.88
CA GLU A 150 -13.93 2.79 -9.34
C GLU A 150 -14.83 1.57 -9.61
N VAL A 151 -15.90 1.43 -8.83
CA VAL A 151 -16.80 0.26 -8.85
C VAL A 151 -18.07 0.45 -9.67
N LYS A 152 -18.38 1.68 -10.09
CA LYS A 152 -19.58 1.98 -10.91
C LYS A 152 -19.70 1.06 -12.14
N LYS A 153 -18.56 0.64 -12.70
CA LYS A 153 -18.47 -0.28 -13.85
C LYS A 153 -19.06 -1.67 -13.61
N TYR A 154 -19.18 -2.10 -12.36
CA TYR A 154 -19.74 -3.41 -11.96
C TYR A 154 -21.27 -3.39 -11.78
N ARG A 155 -21.92 -2.23 -11.85
CA ARG A 155 -23.39 -2.13 -11.74
C ARG A 155 -24.14 -2.64 -12.96
N ASN A 156 -23.49 -2.62 -14.11
CA ASN A 156 -24.06 -3.13 -15.34
C ASN A 156 -23.73 -4.63 -15.42
N TYR A 157 -24.76 -5.45 -15.58
CA TYR A 157 -24.63 -6.90 -15.69
C TYR A 157 -25.37 -7.44 -16.91
N ASP A 158 -24.97 -8.63 -17.34
CA ASP A 158 -25.58 -9.36 -18.44
C ASP A 158 -26.91 -9.98 -18.01
N GLN A 159 -28.00 -9.59 -18.69
CA GLN A 159 -29.34 -10.13 -18.44
C GLN A 159 -29.51 -11.57 -18.94
N GLY A 160 -28.55 -12.10 -19.69
CA GLY A 160 -28.51 -13.49 -20.14
C GLY A 160 -28.05 -14.47 -19.05
N ILE A 161 -27.46 -14.01 -17.95
CA ILE A 161 -27.09 -14.86 -16.81
C ILE A 161 -28.29 -14.96 -15.86
N PRO A 162 -28.83 -16.16 -15.59
CA PRO A 162 -29.91 -16.34 -14.64
C PRO A 162 -29.51 -15.83 -13.25
N TRP A 163 -30.32 -14.95 -12.68
CA TRP A 163 -30.08 -14.36 -11.37
C TRP A 163 -31.38 -13.89 -10.72
N ARG A 164 -31.46 -13.94 -9.39
CA ARG A 164 -32.57 -13.39 -8.61
C ARG A 164 -32.79 -11.89 -8.84
N ARG A 165 -33.99 -11.39 -8.54
CA ARG A 165 -34.28 -9.95 -8.64
C ARG A 165 -33.72 -9.22 -7.43
N PHE A 166 -32.90 -8.20 -7.67
CA PHE A 166 -32.37 -7.29 -6.64
C PHE A 166 -32.47 -5.83 -7.10
N VAL A 167 -32.38 -4.89 -6.16
CA VAL A 167 -32.58 -3.46 -6.42
C VAL A 167 -31.35 -2.86 -7.10
N ASN A 168 -31.48 -2.52 -8.38
CA ASN A 168 -30.50 -1.67 -9.05
C ASN A 168 -30.70 -0.22 -8.62
N GLY A 169 -29.70 0.39 -7.97
CA GLY A 169 -29.76 1.78 -7.50
C GLY A 169 -29.97 2.83 -8.62
N ALA A 170 -29.97 4.12 -8.26
CA ALA A 170 -30.18 5.21 -9.23
C ALA A 170 -29.15 5.21 -10.38
N GLN A 171 -29.60 5.37 -11.62
CA GLN A 171 -28.70 5.49 -12.78
C GLN A 171 -28.11 6.91 -12.86
N SER A 172 -26.90 7.05 -13.41
CA SER A 172 -26.30 8.36 -13.56
C SER A 172 -27.09 9.20 -14.56
N ILE A 173 -27.55 10.37 -14.13
CA ILE A 173 -28.09 11.40 -15.00
C ILE A 173 -26.92 12.25 -15.50
N THR A 174 -26.79 12.40 -16.81
CA THR A 174 -25.85 13.35 -17.39
C THR A 174 -26.43 14.75 -17.22
N ILE A 175 -25.84 15.54 -16.32
CA ILE A 175 -26.22 16.95 -16.15
C ILE A 175 -25.40 17.77 -17.14
N ASN A 176 -25.97 18.07 -18.30
CA ASN A 176 -25.39 19.06 -19.20
C ASN A 176 -25.65 20.45 -18.63
N ILE A 177 -24.63 21.06 -18.03
CA ILE A 177 -24.68 22.44 -17.56
C ILE A 177 -24.33 23.34 -18.76
N GLU A 178 -25.32 23.62 -19.60
CA GLU A 178 -25.21 24.70 -20.58
C GLU A 178 -25.34 26.04 -19.84
N GLY A 179 -24.24 26.77 -19.74
CA GLY A 179 -24.19 28.09 -19.12
C GLY A 179 -25.01 29.11 -19.92
N HIS A 180 -26.12 29.58 -19.35
CA HIS A 180 -26.90 30.67 -19.91
C HIS A 180 -26.49 32.02 -19.30
N ASN A 181 -26.03 32.94 -20.15
CA ASN A 181 -26.15 34.38 -19.89
C ASN A 181 -26.66 35.08 -21.18
N LYS A 182 -27.93 35.55 -21.11
CA LYS A 182 -28.67 36.62 -21.82
C LYS A 182 -28.31 36.96 -23.29
N ASP A 183 -29.21 37.14 -24.27
CA ASP A 183 -30.54 37.79 -24.27
C ASP A 183 -31.33 37.50 -25.58
N LYS A 184 -32.66 37.43 -25.46
CA LYS A 184 -33.74 37.84 -26.40
C LYS A 184 -34.08 37.05 -27.70
N ALA A 185 -35.30 36.50 -27.62
CA ALA A 185 -36.49 36.83 -28.43
C ALA A 185 -36.83 36.03 -29.72
N HIS A 186 -37.88 35.22 -29.56
CA HIS A 186 -39.01 34.92 -30.45
C HIS A 186 -38.77 34.35 -31.87
N ARG A 187 -39.32 33.14 -32.08
CA ARG A 187 -40.55 32.99 -32.90
C ARG A 187 -41.32 31.71 -32.58
N ARG A 188 -42.63 31.86 -32.37
CA ARG A 188 -43.65 30.80 -32.31
C ARG A 188 -43.73 30.04 -33.64
N GLN A 189 -44.07 28.75 -33.58
CA GLN A 189 -45.28 28.26 -34.25
C GLN A 189 -45.74 26.92 -33.67
N ASP A 190 -47.04 26.89 -33.39
CA ASP A 190 -47.85 25.77 -32.92
C ASP A 190 -47.83 24.56 -33.87
N LYS A 191 -48.04 23.37 -33.31
CA LYS A 191 -49.12 22.48 -33.77
C LYS A 191 -49.50 21.44 -32.73
N GLN A 192 -50.82 21.30 -32.60
CA GLN A 192 -51.61 20.50 -31.68
C GLN A 192 -51.61 19.00 -32.01
N ASN A 193 -51.94 18.22 -30.97
CA ASN A 193 -52.79 17.01 -30.91
C ASN A 193 -52.53 15.84 -31.86
N VAL A 194 -52.49 14.62 -31.28
CA VAL A 194 -53.60 13.64 -31.34
C VAL A 194 -53.58 12.77 -30.07
N LYS A 195 -54.76 12.61 -29.46
CA LYS A 195 -55.15 11.64 -28.41
C LYS A 195 -55.48 10.29 -29.04
N GLU A 196 -55.38 9.22 -28.24
CA GLU A 196 -56.33 8.10 -28.08
C GLU A 196 -55.54 7.00 -27.32
N GLY A 197 -55.92 6.46 -26.15
CA GLY A 197 -57.24 6.28 -25.56
C GLY A 197 -57.80 4.94 -25.99
N GLU A 198 -57.62 3.88 -25.20
CA GLU A 198 -58.74 3.01 -24.78
C GLU A 198 -58.36 1.93 -23.76
N VAL A 199 -59.26 1.81 -22.79
CA VAL A 199 -59.39 0.76 -21.79
C VAL A 199 -60.23 -0.35 -22.41
N SER A 200 -59.93 -1.61 -22.12
CA SER A 200 -60.95 -2.67 -22.13
C SER A 200 -60.66 -3.70 -21.04
N THR A 201 -61.52 -3.69 -20.05
CA THR A 201 -61.83 -4.78 -19.13
C THR A 201 -62.39 -5.99 -19.88
N ASN A 202 -62.09 -7.21 -19.41
CA ASN A 202 -63.11 -8.21 -19.08
C ASN A 202 -62.54 -9.41 -18.32
N THR A 203 -63.11 -9.57 -17.12
CA THR A 203 -63.25 -10.75 -16.25
C THR A 203 -63.80 -11.94 -17.07
N SER A 204 -63.53 -13.22 -16.80
CA SER A 204 -63.94 -13.97 -15.60
C SER A 204 -63.64 -15.48 -15.77
N ASN A 205 -63.36 -16.13 -14.63
CA ASN A 205 -63.65 -17.52 -14.21
C ASN A 205 -63.13 -18.71 -15.10
N GLU A 206 -62.71 -19.87 -14.61
CA GLU A 206 -63.19 -20.71 -13.50
C GLU A 206 -62.09 -21.59 -12.84
N ILE A 207 -62.40 -22.01 -11.60
CA ILE A 207 -61.70 -23.02 -10.78
C ILE A 207 -62.40 -24.37 -10.92
N ASN A 208 -61.63 -25.45 -11.11
CA ASN A 208 -61.88 -26.83 -10.63
C ASN A 208 -60.76 -27.75 -11.19
N SER A 209 -60.36 -28.89 -10.64
CA SER A 209 -60.27 -29.49 -9.29
C SER A 209 -59.86 -30.95 -9.53
N SER A 210 -59.14 -31.56 -8.59
CA SER A 210 -58.89 -33.01 -8.42
C SER A 210 -57.85 -33.63 -9.40
N SER A 211 -56.66 -34.05 -8.96
CA SER A 211 -56.25 -35.14 -8.03
C SER A 211 -56.24 -36.53 -8.66
N LYS A 212 -55.07 -37.19 -8.63
CA LYS A 212 -54.90 -38.61 -8.27
C LYS A 212 -53.41 -38.99 -8.11
N GLU A 213 -53.21 -39.85 -7.12
CA GLU A 213 -52.00 -40.34 -6.47
C GLU A 213 -51.40 -41.62 -7.11
N MET A 214 -50.17 -41.96 -6.65
CA MET A 214 -49.59 -43.32 -6.45
C MET A 214 -49.18 -44.14 -7.72
N ASP A 215 -48.11 -44.94 -7.80
CA ASP A 215 -47.16 -45.54 -6.84
C ASP A 215 -45.91 -46.12 -7.56
N GLU A 216 -44.80 -46.22 -6.80
CA GLU A 216 -43.80 -47.31 -6.62
C GLU A 216 -43.10 -48.09 -7.79
N ASP A 217 -41.76 -48.02 -7.73
CA ASP A 217 -40.77 -49.11 -7.56
C ASP A 217 -40.08 -49.95 -8.68
N GLU A 218 -38.74 -49.95 -8.51
CA GLU A 218 -37.75 -51.06 -8.53
C GLU A 218 -36.90 -51.48 -9.76
N GLU A 219 -35.58 -51.36 -9.50
CA GLU A 219 -34.46 -52.29 -9.68
C GLU A 219 -33.80 -52.67 -11.04
N HIS A 220 -32.56 -52.18 -11.17
CA HIS A 220 -31.28 -52.89 -11.31
C HIS A 220 -31.20 -54.29 -11.98
N LEU A 221 -30.24 -54.40 -12.91
CA LEU A 221 -29.54 -55.65 -13.21
C LEU A 221 -28.04 -55.42 -13.47
N VAL A 222 -27.23 -56.02 -12.60
CA VAL A 222 -25.77 -56.18 -12.67
C VAL A 222 -25.44 -57.44 -13.46
N LYS A 223 -24.36 -57.42 -14.26
CA LYS A 223 -23.60 -58.65 -14.59
C LYS A 223 -22.10 -58.43 -14.48
N SER A 224 -21.50 -59.30 -13.67
CA SER A 224 -20.07 -59.42 -13.37
C SER A 224 -19.36 -60.27 -14.43
N ASN A 225 -18.04 -60.06 -14.60
CA ASN A 225 -17.12 -61.20 -14.69
C ASN A 225 -15.70 -60.82 -14.25
N LYS A 226 -15.05 -61.75 -13.55
CA LYS A 226 -13.81 -61.60 -12.77
C LYS A 226 -12.83 -62.66 -13.26
N GLN A 227 -11.59 -62.30 -13.65
CA GLN A 227 -10.44 -63.21 -13.63
C GLN A 227 -9.07 -62.49 -13.65
N THR A 228 -8.48 -62.42 -12.46
CA THR A 228 -7.06 -62.55 -12.05
C THR A 228 -5.93 -62.59 -13.11
N ASN A 229 -4.96 -61.67 -13.08
CA ASN A 229 -3.65 -61.83 -12.38
C ASN A 229 -2.61 -60.72 -12.72
N LYS A 230 -1.87 -60.31 -11.67
CA LYS A 230 -0.54 -59.67 -11.61
C LYS A 230 -0.34 -58.24 -12.14
N THR A 231 -0.21 -57.33 -11.18
CA THR A 231 0.79 -56.25 -11.01
C THR A 231 1.40 -55.65 -12.28
N ILE A 232 1.02 -54.41 -12.59
CA ILE A 232 1.86 -53.22 -12.89
C ILE A 232 0.90 -52.03 -12.75
N LEU A 233 1.27 -51.01 -11.97
CA LEU A 233 0.54 -49.75 -11.87
C LEU A 233 0.79 -48.97 -13.18
N PRO A 234 -0.22 -48.55 -13.96
CA PRO A 234 -0.04 -47.48 -14.92
C PRO A 234 -0.46 -46.16 -14.27
N ASP A 235 0.44 -45.18 -14.39
CA ASP A 235 0.24 -43.77 -14.06
C ASP A 235 -1.20 -43.32 -14.31
N ILE A 236 -1.85 -42.89 -13.24
CA ILE A 236 -2.98 -41.97 -13.35
C ILE A 236 -2.38 -40.71 -13.96
N MET A 237 -2.77 -40.46 -15.20
CA MET A 237 -2.61 -39.18 -15.87
C MET A 237 -3.08 -38.10 -14.89
N GLU A 238 -2.12 -37.39 -14.31
CA GLU A 238 -2.34 -36.05 -13.77
C GLU A 238 -2.85 -35.24 -14.95
N GLU A 239 -4.16 -35.03 -14.97
CA GLU A 239 -4.80 -34.04 -15.80
C GLU A 239 -4.15 -32.71 -15.42
N GLU A 240 -3.24 -32.23 -16.27
CA GLU A 240 -2.54 -30.95 -16.14
C GLU A 240 -3.60 -29.84 -15.98
N LEU A 241 -3.91 -29.49 -14.74
CA LEU A 241 -4.59 -28.26 -14.40
C LEU A 241 -3.65 -27.13 -14.84
N GLU A 242 -4.01 -26.47 -15.94
CA GLU A 242 -3.24 -25.37 -16.52
C GLU A 242 -2.89 -24.34 -15.44
N GLU A 243 -1.60 -23.98 -15.30
CA GLU A 243 -1.08 -22.99 -14.36
C GLU A 243 -1.71 -21.57 -14.50
N SER A 244 -2.58 -21.37 -15.50
CA SER A 244 -3.31 -20.13 -15.79
C SER A 244 -4.58 -19.88 -14.96
N ASP A 245 -5.01 -20.85 -14.14
CA ASP A 245 -6.28 -20.75 -13.41
C ASP A 245 -6.19 -20.20 -11.97
N PHE A 246 -5.05 -19.67 -11.57
CA PHE A 246 -4.83 -19.21 -10.19
C PHE A 246 -4.54 -17.71 -10.10
N TRP A 247 -4.90 -17.12 -8.96
CA TRP A 247 -4.44 -15.78 -8.59
C TRP A 247 -2.92 -15.83 -8.41
N THR A 248 -2.19 -15.09 -9.23
CA THR A 248 -0.74 -14.93 -9.04
C THR A 248 -0.52 -14.01 -7.86
N LEU A 249 0.17 -14.48 -6.82
CA LEU A 249 0.70 -13.59 -5.79
C LEU A 249 2.02 -13.03 -6.30
N PRO A 250 2.36 -11.78 -5.95
CA PRO A 250 3.73 -11.33 -6.14
C PRO A 250 4.65 -12.33 -5.40
N ASP A 251 5.80 -12.65 -6.00
CA ASP A 251 6.79 -13.46 -5.31
C ASP A 251 7.02 -12.85 -3.94
N LEU A 252 6.90 -13.68 -2.89
CA LEU A 252 7.48 -13.38 -1.60
C LEU A 252 8.97 -13.22 -1.88
N LYS A 253 9.39 -12.00 -2.21
CA LYS A 253 10.77 -11.59 -2.04
C LYS A 253 10.99 -11.89 -0.59
N GLN A 254 11.68 -13.00 -0.32
CA GLN A 254 12.27 -13.21 0.97
C GLN A 254 12.97 -11.90 1.21
N LYS A 255 12.40 -11.09 2.12
CA LYS A 255 13.22 -10.23 2.92
C LYS A 255 14.07 -11.27 3.60
N ILE A 256 15.20 -11.60 2.97
CA ILE A 256 16.38 -11.96 3.71
C ILE A 256 16.54 -10.68 4.54
N VAL A 257 15.86 -10.67 5.68
CA VAL A 257 16.36 -10.07 6.87
C VAL A 257 17.62 -10.89 7.05
N VAL A 258 18.66 -10.50 6.31
CA VAL A 258 19.97 -10.57 6.86
C VAL A 258 19.72 -9.84 8.15
N ARG A 259 19.61 -10.61 9.24
CA ARG A 259 19.96 -10.05 10.52
C ARG A 259 21.42 -9.71 10.29
N ASP A 260 21.64 -8.53 9.72
CA ASP A 260 22.89 -7.84 9.83
C ASP A 260 22.98 -7.64 11.35
N ARG A 261 23.57 -8.64 11.99
CA ARG A 261 24.55 -8.48 13.04
C ARG A 261 24.18 -7.51 14.18
N ILE A 262 22.93 -7.39 14.64
CA ILE A 262 22.55 -6.24 15.50
C ILE A 262 23.17 -4.96 14.91
N VAL A 263 22.80 -4.60 13.69
CA VAL A 263 22.98 -3.21 13.26
C VAL A 263 22.00 -2.44 14.12
N GLY A 264 22.51 -1.84 15.19
CA GLY A 264 21.75 -0.87 15.97
C GLY A 264 21.16 0.16 15.01
N LYS A 265 20.00 0.71 15.38
CA LYS A 265 19.38 1.78 14.59
C LYS A 265 20.41 2.83 14.21
N SER A 266 20.40 3.22 12.94
CA SER A 266 21.31 4.27 12.47
C SER A 266 20.73 5.61 12.86
N VAL A 267 21.34 6.25 13.86
CA VAL A 267 20.96 7.60 14.31
C VAL A 267 21.85 8.60 13.59
N ILE A 268 21.23 9.49 12.82
CA ILE A 268 21.89 10.56 12.07
C ILE A 268 21.50 11.86 12.75
N SER A 269 22.47 12.52 13.36
CA SER A 269 22.23 13.82 14.00
C SER A 269 22.67 14.95 13.08
N VAL A 270 21.78 15.90 12.84
CA VAL A 270 21.98 17.03 11.93
C VAL A 270 21.96 18.31 12.75
N VAL A 271 23.05 19.08 12.68
CA VAL A 271 23.19 20.31 13.46
C VAL A 271 23.80 21.42 12.62
N GLY A 272 23.30 22.64 12.75
CA GLY A 272 23.86 23.81 12.09
C GLY A 272 24.92 24.49 12.94
N ILE A 273 25.97 25.02 12.30
CA ILE A 273 26.95 25.88 13.00
C ILE A 273 26.37 27.24 13.41
N GLU A 274 25.32 27.69 12.72
CA GLU A 274 24.60 28.93 12.98
C GLU A 274 23.12 28.79 12.54
N LYS A 275 22.26 29.70 13.00
CA LYS A 275 20.86 29.73 12.57
C LYS A 275 20.75 30.08 11.08
N GLY A 276 19.88 29.38 10.37
CA GLY A 276 19.55 29.69 8.97
C GLY A 276 20.50 29.09 7.92
N VAL A 277 21.36 28.15 8.29
CA VAL A 277 22.19 27.38 7.34
C VAL A 277 21.44 26.27 6.61
N GLY A 278 20.17 26.04 6.95
CA GLY A 278 19.35 24.99 6.35
C GLY A 278 19.43 23.63 7.04
N THR A 279 19.53 23.59 8.38
CA THR A 279 19.52 22.34 9.16
C THR A 279 18.26 21.52 8.89
N THR A 280 17.06 22.10 9.12
CA THR A 280 15.78 21.42 8.89
C THR A 280 15.62 20.96 7.44
N HIS A 281 16.01 21.80 6.48
CA HIS A 281 15.97 21.47 5.06
C HIS A 281 16.89 20.28 4.73
N SER A 282 18.11 20.26 5.28
CA SER A 282 19.06 19.16 5.14
C SER A 282 18.56 17.87 5.80
N SER A 283 17.94 17.97 6.99
CA SER A 283 17.32 16.83 7.69
C SER A 283 16.22 16.19 6.85
N ILE A 284 15.35 17.01 6.23
CA ILE A 284 14.29 16.54 5.34
C ILE A 284 14.88 15.83 4.12
N LEU A 285 15.89 16.44 3.47
CA LEU A 285 16.57 15.83 2.32
C LEU A 285 17.16 14.45 2.65
N ILE A 286 17.87 14.34 3.79
CA ILE A 286 18.44 13.06 4.25
C ILE A 286 17.32 12.04 4.49
N ALA A 287 16.24 12.45 5.17
CA ALA A 287 15.16 11.53 5.50
C ALA A 287 14.44 11.00 4.25
N ASN A 288 14.13 11.88 3.29
CA ASN A 288 13.51 11.50 2.02
C ASN A 288 14.44 10.65 1.15
N TYR A 289 15.74 10.97 1.11
CA TYR A 289 16.74 10.12 0.47
C TYR A 289 16.70 8.70 1.04
N LEU A 290 16.77 8.54 2.36
CA LEU A 290 16.74 7.22 3.01
C LEU A 290 15.41 6.48 2.74
N ALA A 291 14.27 7.17 2.82
CA ALA A 291 12.97 6.57 2.56
C ALA A 291 12.83 6.10 1.10
N SER A 292 13.30 6.89 0.13
CA SER A 292 13.31 6.50 -1.29
C SER A 292 14.21 5.29 -1.58
N HIS A 293 15.21 5.02 -0.73
CA HIS A 293 16.07 3.84 -0.78
C HIS A 293 15.49 2.63 -0.01
N GLY A 294 14.25 2.73 0.49
CA GLY A 294 13.51 1.65 1.12
C GLY A 294 13.77 1.47 2.61
N TYR A 295 14.45 2.41 3.26
CA TYR A 295 14.61 2.42 4.71
C TYR A 295 13.34 2.93 5.39
N SER A 296 13.03 2.40 6.58
CA SER A 296 12.01 3.00 7.45
C SER A 296 12.68 4.11 8.26
N VAL A 297 12.19 5.34 8.09
CA VAL A 297 12.84 6.57 8.57
C VAL A 297 11.91 7.36 9.47
N LYS A 298 12.44 7.81 10.61
CA LYS A 298 11.79 8.78 11.48
C LYS A 298 12.65 10.04 11.58
N LEU A 299 12.06 11.22 11.40
CA LEU A 299 12.71 12.52 11.58
C LEU A 299 12.13 13.21 12.81
N LEU A 300 12.97 13.57 13.77
CA LEU A 300 12.57 14.21 15.01
C LEU A 300 13.04 15.66 15.02
N GLU A 301 12.16 16.58 15.36
CA GLU A 301 12.54 17.97 15.62
C GLU A 301 12.97 18.15 17.08
N LEU A 302 14.25 18.44 17.27
CA LEU A 302 14.87 18.77 18.56
C LEU A 302 15.36 20.23 18.60
N SER A 303 14.95 21.03 17.62
CA SER A 303 15.34 22.43 17.48
C SER A 303 14.55 23.37 18.40
N GLY A 304 13.38 22.94 18.88
CA GLY A 304 12.43 23.73 19.67
C GLY A 304 11.68 24.81 18.90
N ASN A 305 11.86 24.93 17.57
CA ASN A 305 11.28 26.01 16.76
C ASN A 305 9.89 25.68 16.18
N ASN A 306 9.41 24.45 16.35
CA ASN A 306 8.13 23.94 15.83
C ASN A 306 8.00 24.07 14.30
N GLU A 307 9.10 23.98 13.56
CA GLU A 307 9.13 24.06 12.10
C GLU A 307 8.30 22.92 11.46
N LEU A 308 8.34 21.72 12.05
CA LEU A 308 7.55 20.59 11.54
C LEU A 308 6.04 20.80 11.67
N VAL A 309 5.58 21.56 12.67
CA VAL A 309 4.17 21.94 12.81
C VAL A 309 3.72 22.81 11.62
N TYR A 310 4.59 23.72 11.17
CA TYR A 310 4.28 24.55 10.01
C TYR A 310 4.34 23.76 8.70
N ILE A 311 5.27 22.80 8.59
CA ILE A 311 5.38 21.90 7.45
C ILE A 311 4.12 21.03 7.30
N GLU A 312 3.64 20.41 8.38
CA GLU A 312 2.39 19.63 8.37
C GLU A 312 1.20 20.48 7.92
N LYS A 313 1.06 21.71 8.44
CA LYS A 313 -0.02 22.64 8.02
C LYS A 313 0.06 23.01 6.55
N ALA A 314 1.26 23.18 6.02
CA ALA A 314 1.47 23.48 4.61
C ALA A 314 1.09 22.29 3.73
N TYR A 315 1.37 21.07 4.19
CA TYR A 315 1.11 19.83 3.46
C TYR A 315 -0.35 19.39 3.51
N GLU A 316 -0.96 19.33 4.71
CA GLU A 316 -2.33 18.82 4.90
C GLU A 316 -3.41 19.91 4.77
N GLY A 317 -3.03 21.18 4.81
CA GLY A 317 -3.90 22.33 4.69
C GLY A 317 -4.32 22.95 6.04
N LYS A 318 -4.82 24.20 5.98
CA LYS A 318 -5.01 25.08 7.17
C LYS A 318 -6.06 24.61 8.19
N ASN A 319 -6.86 23.60 7.88
CA ASN A 319 -7.97 23.14 8.72
C ASN A 319 -7.63 21.91 9.57
N VAL A 320 -6.38 21.42 9.52
CA VAL A 320 -5.95 20.29 10.34
C VAL A 320 -5.62 20.76 11.75
N ASP A 321 -6.18 20.06 12.75
CA ASP A 321 -5.81 20.25 14.14
C ASP A 321 -4.48 19.55 14.43
N THR A 322 -3.39 20.28 14.21
CA THR A 322 -2.02 19.79 14.36
C THR A 322 -1.62 19.48 15.81
N ARG A 323 -2.53 19.67 16.78
CA ARG A 323 -2.31 19.37 18.21
C ARG A 323 -2.80 17.98 18.61
N LEU A 324 -3.53 17.29 17.74
CA LEU A 324 -4.12 15.99 18.06
C LEU A 324 -3.10 14.84 17.98
N ASN A 325 -2.05 15.00 17.15
CA ASN A 325 -1.01 14.01 16.96
C ASN A 325 0.37 14.68 17.02
N ASP A 326 1.32 14.06 17.73
CA ASP A 326 2.71 14.53 17.76
C ASP A 326 3.52 14.05 16.55
N GLU A 327 2.96 13.12 15.76
CA GLU A 327 3.58 12.55 14.58
C GLU A 327 2.68 12.68 13.33
N PHE A 328 3.31 12.83 12.16
CA PHE A 328 2.65 12.81 10.85
C PHE A 328 3.54 12.12 9.81
N ILE A 329 2.99 11.77 8.65
CA ILE A 329 3.73 11.03 7.61
C ILE A 329 3.66 11.78 6.28
N ILE A 330 4.81 12.03 5.67
CA ILE A 330 4.95 12.55 4.30
C ILE A 330 5.88 11.60 3.55
N GLU A 331 5.44 11.12 2.39
CA GLU A 331 6.23 10.28 1.46
C GLU A 331 6.95 9.07 2.09
N GLY A 332 6.37 8.50 3.16
CA GLY A 332 6.91 7.33 3.85
C GLY A 332 7.94 7.65 4.94
N VAL A 333 8.19 8.93 5.23
CA VAL A 333 8.95 9.40 6.40
C VAL A 333 7.98 9.77 7.52
N THR A 334 8.24 9.27 8.73
CA THR A 334 7.50 9.66 9.93
C THR A 334 8.16 10.90 10.55
N TYR A 335 7.45 12.00 10.60
CA TYR A 335 7.90 13.26 11.20
C TYR A 335 7.35 13.38 12.62
N VAL A 336 8.21 13.65 13.59
CA VAL A 336 7.86 13.83 15.00
C VAL A 336 8.12 15.28 15.38
N LYS A 337 7.06 15.97 15.79
CA LYS A 337 7.09 17.37 16.21
C LYS A 337 7.88 17.52 17.51
N SER A 338 8.37 18.73 17.76
CA SER A 338 9.05 19.05 19.01
C SER A 338 8.13 18.76 20.21
N ALA A 339 8.63 18.00 21.18
CA ALA A 339 7.96 17.72 22.44
C ALA A 339 8.70 18.39 23.60
N ASP A 340 7.98 18.68 24.69
CA ASP A 340 8.57 19.27 25.91
C ASP A 340 9.48 18.27 26.65
N GLU A 341 9.17 16.97 26.58
CA GLU A 341 9.98 15.88 27.12
C GLU A 341 10.47 15.00 25.97
N PHE A 342 11.80 14.94 25.78
CA PHE A 342 12.45 14.10 24.78
C PHE A 342 13.19 12.95 25.44
N GLU A 343 12.75 11.72 25.16
CA GLU A 343 13.45 10.49 25.53
C GLU A 343 13.86 9.70 24.28
N MET A 344 15.16 9.66 24.00
CA MET A 344 15.69 8.91 22.86
C MET A 344 15.32 7.42 22.89
N ALA A 345 15.10 6.84 24.09
CA ALA A 345 14.75 5.44 24.27
C ALA A 345 13.43 5.07 23.57
N ASP A 346 12.41 5.92 23.66
CA ASP A 346 11.09 5.69 23.06
C ASP A 346 11.21 5.59 21.52
N HIS A 347 12.03 6.45 20.94
CA HIS A 347 12.27 6.47 19.51
C HIS A 347 13.16 5.30 19.07
N LEU A 348 14.13 4.88 19.90
CA LEU A 348 14.96 3.71 19.67
C LEU A 348 14.19 2.39 19.76
N ASN A 349 13.05 2.33 20.44
CA ASN A 349 12.20 1.14 20.48
C ASN A 349 11.21 1.05 19.31
N SER A 350 11.04 2.12 18.53
CA SER A 350 10.12 2.10 17.37
C SER A 350 10.53 1.12 16.24
N GLU A 351 9.68 0.90 15.25
CA GLU A 351 10.00 0.01 14.10
C GLU A 351 10.99 0.63 13.08
N HIS A 352 11.36 1.91 13.27
CA HIS A 352 12.17 2.64 12.30
C HIS A 352 13.65 2.25 12.37
N THR A 353 14.21 1.94 11.21
CA THR A 353 15.62 1.54 11.05
C THR A 353 16.59 2.71 11.13
N HIS A 354 16.15 3.89 10.69
CA HIS A 354 16.93 5.12 10.64
C HIS A 354 16.19 6.22 11.39
N ILE A 355 16.93 6.96 12.21
CA ILE A 355 16.40 8.08 12.98
C ILE A 355 17.25 9.31 12.62
N VAL A 356 16.60 10.33 12.06
CA VAL A 356 17.21 11.62 11.75
C VAL A 356 16.82 12.60 12.85
N LEU A 357 17.80 13.21 13.51
CA LEU A 357 17.59 14.21 14.56
C LEU A 357 17.88 15.60 13.98
N ASP A 358 16.86 16.44 13.83
CA ASP A 358 17.04 17.86 13.53
C ASP A 358 17.30 18.64 14.82
N MET A 359 18.57 18.90 15.11
CA MET A 359 19.02 19.50 16.36
C MET A 359 18.98 21.04 16.34
N GLY A 360 18.65 21.66 15.20
CA GLY A 360 18.75 23.10 15.03
C GLY A 360 20.20 23.60 14.99
N THR A 361 20.64 24.36 16.00
CA THR A 361 21.97 24.99 16.06
C THR A 361 22.83 24.38 17.17
N TYR A 362 24.12 24.15 16.90
CA TYR A 362 25.02 23.45 17.83
C TYR A 362 25.17 24.15 19.17
N GLU A 363 25.26 25.49 19.17
CA GLU A 363 25.45 26.26 20.40
C GLU A 363 24.20 26.28 21.29
N THR A 364 23.00 26.07 20.72
CA THR A 364 21.72 26.24 21.44
C THR A 364 21.01 24.93 21.74
N THR A 365 21.45 23.80 21.16
CA THR A 365 20.78 22.51 21.36
C THR A 365 21.04 21.97 22.76
N GLU A 366 19.98 21.60 23.46
CA GLU A 366 20.07 20.96 24.79
C GLU A 366 20.46 19.48 24.68
N HIS A 367 20.39 18.90 23.49
CA HIS A 367 20.57 17.47 23.23
C HIS A 367 21.94 17.12 22.65
N ILE A 368 22.98 17.94 22.88
CA ILE A 368 24.30 17.75 22.27
C ILE A 368 24.93 16.37 22.55
N SER A 369 24.58 15.74 23.68
CA SER A 369 24.98 14.35 23.98
C SER A 369 24.52 13.37 22.90
N GLU A 370 23.32 13.54 22.35
CA GLU A 370 22.78 12.68 21.30
C GLU A 370 23.49 12.91 19.96
N PHE A 371 23.95 14.13 19.69
CA PHE A 371 24.82 14.40 18.54
C PHE A 371 26.11 13.58 18.64
N HIS A 372 26.79 13.61 19.79
CA HIS A 372 28.02 12.86 19.98
C HIS A 372 27.83 11.33 19.97
N ARG A 373 26.64 10.84 20.37
CA ARG A 373 26.28 9.41 20.36
C ARG A 373 25.81 8.89 19.01
N ALA A 374 25.38 9.78 18.12
CA ALA A 374 24.87 9.43 16.80
C ALA A 374 25.89 8.60 15.99
N SER A 375 25.39 7.64 15.22
CA SER A 375 26.24 6.83 14.34
C SER A 375 26.81 7.65 13.19
N THR A 376 26.08 8.67 12.74
CA THR A 376 26.52 9.64 11.75
C THR A 376 26.27 11.05 12.26
N GLN A 377 27.30 11.89 12.23
CA GLN A 377 27.22 13.29 12.65
C GLN A 377 27.27 14.17 11.40
N VAL A 378 26.24 14.97 11.20
CA VAL A 378 26.12 15.90 10.09
C VAL A 378 26.16 17.32 10.62
N VAL A 379 27.13 18.10 10.15
CA VAL A 379 27.27 19.52 10.48
C VAL A 379 26.91 20.34 9.25
N VAL A 380 25.90 21.18 9.35
CA VAL A 380 25.46 22.07 8.27
C VAL A 380 26.13 23.43 8.43
N ALA A 381 26.76 23.89 7.36
CA ALA A 381 27.50 25.15 7.34
C ALA A 381 27.21 25.98 6.10
N SER A 382 27.30 27.30 6.23
CA SER A 382 27.29 28.21 5.09
C SER A 382 28.66 28.25 4.45
N GLY A 383 28.75 27.96 3.15
CA GLY A 383 30.03 28.06 2.42
C GLY A 383 30.26 29.38 1.69
N SER A 384 29.39 30.39 1.85
CA SER A 384 29.67 31.76 1.40
C SER A 384 30.99 32.26 1.97
N GLU A 385 31.82 32.89 1.14
CA GLU A 385 33.20 33.29 1.49
C GLU A 385 33.27 34.09 2.81
N TRP A 386 32.37 35.07 2.99
CA TRP A 386 32.35 35.91 4.19
C TRP A 386 31.87 35.17 5.45
N LYS A 387 31.34 33.95 5.34
CA LYS A 387 30.88 33.11 6.46
C LYS A 387 31.80 31.94 6.79
N GLN A 388 32.79 31.64 5.96
CA GLN A 388 33.70 30.50 6.20
C GLN A 388 34.50 30.63 7.51
N HIS A 389 34.71 31.85 8.01
CA HIS A 389 35.32 32.06 9.33
C HIS A 389 34.50 31.44 10.48
N ASN A 390 33.20 31.24 10.31
CA ASN A 390 32.34 30.55 11.29
C ASN A 390 32.69 29.06 11.39
N ILE A 391 33.09 28.43 10.28
CA ILE A 391 33.56 27.03 10.28
C ILE A 391 34.84 26.93 11.13
N LYS A 392 35.82 27.80 10.88
CA LYS A 392 37.07 27.85 11.68
C LYS A 392 36.78 28.08 13.18
N ARG A 393 35.88 29.01 13.49
CA ARG A 393 35.44 29.26 14.86
C ARG A 393 34.80 28.03 15.49
N PHE A 394 33.89 27.36 14.79
CA PHE A 394 33.22 26.15 15.23
C PHE A 394 34.22 25.05 15.58
N LEU A 395 35.19 24.77 14.70
CA LEU A 395 36.24 23.78 14.92
C LEU A 395 37.13 24.12 16.11
N SER A 396 37.47 25.40 16.29
CA SER A 396 38.35 25.85 17.37
C SER A 396 37.70 25.83 18.75
N SER A 397 36.36 25.98 18.80
CA SER A 397 35.61 26.18 20.04
C SER A 397 34.93 24.91 20.54
N ASN A 398 34.75 23.90 19.67
CA ASN A 398 34.01 22.68 19.97
C ASN A 398 34.87 21.43 19.77
N HIS A 399 34.73 20.47 20.67
CA HIS A 399 35.41 19.18 20.57
C HIS A 399 34.60 18.24 19.68
N VAL A 400 34.82 18.34 18.37
CA VAL A 400 34.13 17.54 17.36
C VAL A 400 35.08 16.51 16.78
N ASP A 401 34.64 15.24 16.70
CA ASP A 401 35.40 14.18 16.06
C ASP A 401 35.26 14.30 14.53
N LEU A 402 36.25 14.93 13.90
CA LEU A 402 36.24 15.23 12.47
C LEU A 402 36.18 13.98 11.59
N GLU A 403 36.68 12.84 12.07
CA GLU A 403 36.64 11.58 11.31
C GLU A 403 35.21 11.02 11.18
N ARG A 404 34.32 11.40 12.10
CA ARG A 404 32.91 10.97 12.14
C ARG A 404 31.94 12.03 11.63
N CYS A 405 32.41 13.26 11.50
CA CYS A 405 31.61 14.40 11.10
C CYS A 405 31.63 14.62 9.59
N ILE A 406 30.46 14.93 9.06
CA ILE A 406 30.23 15.19 7.65
C ILE A 406 29.69 16.60 7.53
N PHE A 407 30.43 17.45 6.85
CA PHE A 407 30.05 18.85 6.67
C PHE A 407 29.17 18.98 5.43
N MET A 408 27.87 19.23 5.60
CA MET A 408 26.98 19.56 4.50
C MET A 408 27.00 21.07 4.28
N VAL A 409 27.32 21.48 3.06
CA VAL A 409 27.41 22.89 2.69
C VAL A 409 26.43 23.17 1.56
N PRO A 410 25.26 23.76 1.85
CA PRO A 410 24.27 24.09 0.83
C PRO A 410 24.69 25.25 -0.06
N LEU A 411 24.22 25.24 -1.31
CA LEU A 411 24.26 26.36 -2.25
C LEU A 411 25.67 26.84 -2.60
N VAL A 412 26.63 25.93 -2.65
CA VAL A 412 28.01 26.23 -3.03
C VAL A 412 28.43 25.48 -4.27
N SER A 413 29.55 25.92 -4.85
CA SER A 413 30.20 25.22 -5.95
C SER A 413 31.22 24.20 -5.43
N LYS A 414 31.53 23.20 -6.25
CA LYS A 414 32.67 22.27 -6.05
C LYS A 414 34.00 22.96 -5.71
N GLN A 415 34.28 24.12 -6.31
CA GLN A 415 35.50 24.86 -6.01
C GLN A 415 35.50 25.37 -4.57
N SER A 416 34.37 25.90 -4.10
CA SER A 416 34.22 26.39 -2.73
C SER A 416 34.37 25.27 -1.70
N ILE A 417 33.91 24.05 -2.01
CA ILE A 417 34.15 22.86 -1.17
C ILE A 417 35.64 22.56 -1.08
N ALA A 418 36.34 22.51 -2.21
CA ALA A 418 37.78 22.25 -2.22
C ALA A 418 38.57 23.30 -1.42
N ASP A 419 38.15 24.57 -1.49
CA ASP A 419 38.75 25.64 -0.70
C ASP A 419 38.48 25.46 0.80
N ILE A 420 37.25 25.09 1.19
CA ILE A 420 36.90 24.80 2.59
C ILE A 420 37.70 23.63 3.14
N GLU A 421 37.83 22.53 2.40
CA GLU A 421 38.60 21.35 2.82
C GLU A 421 40.10 21.65 2.92
N LYS A 422 40.63 22.46 2.00
CA LYS A 422 42.03 22.89 2.02
C LYS A 422 42.35 23.78 3.23
N ASP A 423 41.42 24.67 3.57
CA ASP A 423 41.58 25.61 4.68
C ASP A 423 41.36 24.97 6.06
N ASN A 424 40.78 23.77 6.11
CA ASN A 424 40.41 23.07 7.33
C ASN A 424 40.77 21.58 7.21
N GLU A 425 42.00 21.24 7.59
CA GLU A 425 42.50 19.86 7.53
C GLU A 425 41.59 18.89 8.29
N GLY A 426 41.27 17.75 7.65
CA GLY A 426 40.45 16.69 8.24
C GLY A 426 38.94 16.84 8.08
N ILE A 427 38.45 17.95 7.49
CA ILE A 427 37.03 18.08 7.14
C ILE A 427 36.70 17.23 5.92
N HIS A 428 35.57 16.52 6.00
CA HIS A 428 34.89 15.91 4.87
C HIS A 428 33.65 16.73 4.52
N ALA A 429 33.71 17.52 3.44
CA ALA A 429 32.63 18.42 3.05
C ALA A 429 31.87 17.89 1.82
N LEU A 430 30.53 17.97 1.89
CA LEU A 430 29.62 17.64 0.81
C LEU A 430 28.99 18.92 0.25
N GLU A 431 29.03 19.03 -1.07
CA GLU A 431 28.24 20.01 -1.82
C GLU A 431 26.77 19.59 -1.82
N ILE A 432 25.87 20.45 -1.35
CA ILE A 432 24.43 20.24 -1.50
C ILE A 432 23.87 21.27 -2.51
N PRO A 433 23.48 20.82 -3.72
CA PRO A 433 22.82 21.64 -4.72
C PRO A 433 21.56 22.34 -4.22
N PHE A 434 21.07 23.30 -4.99
CA PHE A 434 19.81 23.99 -4.69
C PHE A 434 18.61 23.06 -4.90
N HIS A 435 17.82 22.88 -3.84
CA HIS A 435 16.51 22.25 -3.89
C HIS A 435 15.43 23.29 -3.60
N SER A 436 14.56 23.54 -4.58
CA SER A 436 13.37 24.37 -4.39
C SER A 436 12.36 23.72 -3.44
N ASP A 437 12.27 22.40 -3.48
CA ASP A 437 11.43 21.58 -2.62
C ASP A 437 12.31 20.49 -1.98
N PRO A 438 12.46 20.44 -0.64
CA PRO A 438 13.26 19.41 0.04
C PRO A 438 12.62 18.01 0.03
N PHE A 439 11.38 17.87 -0.45
CA PHE A 439 10.73 16.58 -0.64
C PHE A 439 11.12 15.93 -1.97
N ASP A 440 11.54 16.72 -2.96
CA ASP A 440 11.97 16.21 -4.25
C ASP A 440 13.40 15.63 -4.20
N SER A 441 13.59 14.47 -4.82
CA SER A 441 14.91 13.89 -5.00
C SER A 441 15.64 14.50 -6.21
N GLN A 442 16.94 14.76 -6.09
CA GLN A 442 17.81 15.15 -7.21
C GLN A 442 19.01 14.20 -7.33
N ASP A 443 19.36 13.84 -8.57
CA ASP A 443 20.44 12.90 -8.85
C ASP A 443 21.79 13.34 -8.27
N ASP A 444 22.15 14.63 -8.42
CA ASP A 444 23.42 15.16 -7.93
C ASP A 444 23.56 15.07 -6.40
N THR A 445 22.47 15.30 -5.66
CA THR A 445 22.43 15.14 -4.20
C THR A 445 22.44 13.68 -3.79
N ASN A 446 21.68 12.83 -4.51
CA ASN A 446 21.67 11.40 -4.29
C ASN A 446 23.07 10.79 -4.48
N GLU A 447 23.85 11.27 -5.45
CA GLU A 447 25.23 10.82 -5.65
C GLU A 447 26.14 11.16 -4.46
N GLN A 448 25.96 12.32 -3.82
CA GLN A 448 26.70 12.68 -2.61
C GLN A 448 26.28 11.81 -1.42
N PHE A 449 24.97 11.60 -1.26
CA PHE A 449 24.42 10.76 -0.19
C PHE A 449 24.78 9.27 -0.34
N ASP A 450 24.85 8.76 -1.57
CA ASP A 450 25.32 7.41 -1.89
C ASP A 450 26.75 7.16 -1.33
N LEU A 451 27.63 8.16 -1.32
CA LEU A 451 28.99 8.04 -0.80
C LEU A 451 29.03 7.92 0.73
N VAL A 452 28.05 8.53 1.40
CA VAL A 452 28.03 8.70 2.86
C VAL A 452 27.14 7.67 3.54
N PHE A 453 25.90 7.55 3.10
CA PHE A 453 24.87 6.77 3.76
C PHE A 453 24.75 5.35 3.17
N ASP A 454 25.17 5.15 1.91
CA ASP A 454 24.99 3.86 1.21
C ASP A 454 26.30 3.24 0.70
N ARG A 455 27.26 3.04 1.63
CA ARG A 455 28.51 2.32 1.37
C ARG A 455 28.29 0.87 0.87
N GLY A 456 27.07 0.33 0.94
CA GLY A 456 26.68 -1.03 0.54
C GLY A 456 26.08 -1.16 -0.88
N PHE A 457 25.11 -0.33 -1.28
CA PHE A 457 24.47 -0.41 -2.62
C PHE A 457 25.31 0.17 -3.75
N THR A 458 26.18 1.15 -3.47
CA THR A 458 27.01 1.82 -4.48
C THR A 458 27.83 0.84 -5.33
N LYS A 459 28.26 -0.29 -4.74
CA LYS A 459 28.90 -1.38 -5.49
C LYS A 459 27.95 -2.05 -6.49
N LYS A 460 26.70 -2.30 -6.10
CA LYS A 460 25.70 -3.00 -6.92
C LYS A 460 25.23 -2.13 -8.10
N LYS A 461 24.96 -0.83 -7.87
CA LYS A 461 24.57 0.14 -8.90
C LYS A 461 25.70 0.39 -9.93
N LYS A 462 26.95 0.51 -9.47
CA LYS A 462 28.14 0.58 -10.38
C LYS A 462 28.33 -0.71 -11.18
N MET A 463 28.11 -1.89 -10.60
CA MET A 463 28.19 -3.16 -11.34
C MET A 463 27.09 -3.27 -12.40
N ILE A 464 25.85 -2.85 -12.10
CA ILE A 464 24.75 -2.84 -13.07
C ILE A 464 25.03 -1.87 -14.22
N LYS A 465 25.47 -0.63 -13.94
CA LYS A 465 25.86 0.34 -14.98
C LYS A 465 27.00 -0.20 -15.88
N ARG A 466 28.00 -0.87 -15.30
CA ARG A 466 29.09 -1.53 -16.06
C ARG A 466 28.59 -2.70 -16.91
N SER A 467 27.66 -3.50 -16.40
CA SER A 467 27.07 -4.63 -17.12
C SER A 467 26.23 -4.17 -18.31
N ILE A 468 25.47 -3.09 -18.16
CA ILE A 468 24.67 -2.49 -19.25
C ILE A 468 25.58 -1.90 -20.33
N LEU A 469 26.67 -1.22 -19.93
CA LEU A 469 27.64 -0.67 -20.87
C LEU A 469 28.33 -1.78 -21.70
N LEU A 470 28.72 -2.88 -21.05
CA LEU A 470 29.29 -4.05 -21.73
C LEU A 470 28.29 -4.66 -22.72
N LEU A 471 27.03 -4.83 -22.32
CA LEU A 471 25.99 -5.37 -23.19
C LEU A 471 25.77 -4.47 -24.42
N ALA A 472 25.74 -3.15 -24.23
CA ALA A 472 25.61 -2.18 -25.33
C ALA A 472 26.79 -2.25 -26.30
N THR A 473 28.02 -2.41 -25.80
CA THR A 473 29.21 -2.57 -26.67
C THR A 473 29.19 -3.88 -27.46
N ILE A 474 28.70 -4.97 -26.86
CA ILE A 474 28.56 -6.26 -27.54
C ILE A 474 27.50 -6.17 -28.66
N ILE A 475 26.36 -5.54 -28.39
CA ILE A 475 25.31 -5.32 -29.39
C ILE A 475 25.83 -4.48 -30.57
N LEU A 476 26.60 -3.42 -30.28
CA LEU A 476 27.21 -2.58 -31.32
C LEU A 476 28.22 -3.37 -32.18
N MET A 477 29.04 -4.23 -31.56
CA MET A 477 29.96 -5.11 -32.29
C MET A 477 29.22 -6.11 -33.19
N PHE A 478 28.12 -6.71 -32.71
CA PHE A 478 27.30 -7.61 -33.51
C PHE A 478 26.66 -6.91 -34.71
N LEU A 479 26.18 -5.68 -34.53
CA LEU A 479 25.66 -4.86 -35.63
C LEU A 479 26.74 -4.54 -36.67
N LEU A 480 27.96 -4.21 -36.25
CA LEU A 480 29.10 -3.98 -37.15
C LEU A 480 29.48 -5.23 -37.94
N ILE A 481 29.55 -6.40 -37.29
CA ILE A 481 29.85 -7.68 -37.97
C ILE A 481 28.74 -8.01 -38.99
N PHE A 482 27.47 -7.82 -38.63
CA PHE A 482 26.34 -8.07 -39.52
C PHE A 482 26.40 -7.19 -40.78
N PHE A 483 26.76 -5.90 -40.64
CA PHE A 483 26.92 -4.98 -41.76
C PHE A 483 28.13 -5.26 -42.66
N ILE A 484 29.20 -5.87 -42.13
CA ILE A 484 30.40 -6.25 -42.91
C ILE A 484 30.20 -7.59 -43.65
N SER A 485 29.27 -8.43 -43.18
CA SER A 485 28.97 -9.74 -43.79
C SER A 485 27.94 -9.72 -44.93
N ARG A 486 27.38 -8.54 -45.23
CA ARG A 486 26.51 -8.27 -46.38
C ARG A 486 27.29 -7.50 -47.44
#